data_AF-A0A8D8PPE6-F1
#
_entry.id   AF-A0A8D8PPE6-F1
#
_cell.length_a   1.000
_cell.length_b   1.000
_cell.length_c   1.000
_cell.angle_alpha   90.00
_cell.angle_beta   90.00
_cell.angle_gamma   90.00
#
_symmetry.space_group_name_H-M   'P 1'
#
loop_
_entity.id
_entity.type
_entity.pdbx_description
1 polymer ?
#
loop_
_entity_poly.entity_id
_entity_poly.type
_entity_poly.pdbx_seq_one_letter_code
_entity_poly.pdbx_strand_id
1 'polypeptide(L)'
;MKVAGKRSIILESQLTKGLEGTIHKIAELEGYGHEREMERHEEDLGKPPEFLTTPTDLTLAESTLEFPCEDSLIYGHWNPFGITKYNVPPPKLGTPDQYEVGDLSGKFGTLEGLPMLKAPYNDTTIQLFGQLSILGRSMVVEKRHARARWACSSIERGYAPVEAR
;
A
#
# COMPACT_ATOMS: atom_id res chain seq x y z
N MET A 1 14.41 12.12 39.49
CA MET A 1 14.39 10.73 38.99
C MET A 1 15.59 10.58 38.05
N LYS A 2 16.60 9.77 38.41
CA LYS A 2 17.81 9.56 37.59
C LYS A 2 17.79 8.13 37.05
N VAL A 3 17.84 7.97 35.73
CA VAL A 3 17.94 6.66 35.08
C VAL A 3 19.41 6.43 34.73
N ALA A 4 19.96 5.28 35.14
CA ALA A 4 21.31 4.85 34.81
C ALA A 4 21.23 3.52 34.04
N GLY A 5 21.73 3.51 32.80
CA GLY A 5 21.83 2.30 31.98
C GLY A 5 23.08 1.48 32.32
N LYS A 6 22.92 0.18 32.57
CA LYS A 6 24.06 -0.75 32.71
C LYS A 6 24.45 -1.28 31.34
N ARG A 7 25.70 -1.04 30.91
CA ARG A 7 26.28 -1.69 29.71
C ARG A 7 26.76 -3.09 30.08
N SER A 8 26.02 -4.11 29.67
CA SER A 8 26.48 -5.50 29.66
C SER A 8 27.09 -5.79 28.30
N ILE A 9 28.41 -5.61 28.16
CA ILE A 9 29.13 -6.09 26.96
C ILE A 9 29.57 -7.51 27.27
N ILE A 10 29.07 -8.47 26.49
CA ILE A 10 29.52 -9.87 26.56
C ILE A 10 30.90 -9.93 25.89
N LEU A 11 31.94 -10.13 26.70
CA LEU A 11 33.34 -10.24 26.25
C LEU A 11 33.73 -11.65 25.80
N GLU A 12 32.85 -12.64 26.02
CA GLU A 12 33.14 -14.04 25.78
C GLU A 12 32.49 -14.53 24.48
N SER A 13 33.32 -15.15 23.64
CA SER A 13 32.91 -15.80 22.40
C SER A 13 31.80 -16.83 22.68
N GLN A 14 30.62 -16.61 22.12
CA GLN A 14 29.47 -17.52 22.22
C GLN A 14 29.57 -18.69 21.24
N LEU A 15 30.73 -18.88 20.59
CA LEU A 15 30.93 -20.02 19.71
C LEU A 15 30.95 -21.32 20.51
N THR A 16 30.28 -22.33 19.98
CA THR A 16 30.27 -23.67 20.56
C THR A 16 31.69 -24.25 20.55
N LYS A 17 32.09 -24.86 21.68
CA LYS A 17 33.40 -25.50 21.82
C LYS A 17 33.58 -26.55 20.72
N GLY A 18 34.46 -26.28 19.77
CA GLY A 18 34.67 -27.10 18.56
C GLY A 18 34.74 -26.31 17.26
N LEU A 19 34.23 -25.07 17.23
CA LEU A 19 34.29 -24.17 16.07
C LEU A 19 35.40 -23.09 16.19
N GLU A 20 36.21 -23.14 17.24
CA GLU A 20 37.21 -22.09 17.54
C GLU A 20 38.40 -22.11 16.58
N GLY A 21 38.68 -23.26 15.95
CA GLY A 21 39.77 -23.42 14.97
C GLY A 21 39.35 -23.33 13.51
N THR A 22 38.05 -23.29 13.20
CA THR A 22 37.58 -23.26 11.79
C THR A 22 37.87 -21.94 11.12
N ILE A 23 38.04 -20.84 11.86
CA ILE A 23 38.39 -19.53 11.30
C ILE A 23 39.74 -19.57 10.57
N HIS A 24 40.71 -20.33 11.09
CA HIS A 24 42.00 -20.54 10.45
C HIS A 24 41.89 -21.43 9.20
N LYS A 25 40.97 -22.38 9.22
CA LYS A 25 40.76 -23.32 8.10
C LYS A 25 40.02 -22.69 6.92
N ILE A 26 39.15 -21.70 7.21
CA ILE A 26 38.51 -20.87 6.18
C ILE A 26 39.56 -19.95 5.53
N ALA A 27 40.47 -19.37 6.32
CA ALA A 27 41.55 -18.54 5.80
C ALA A 27 42.50 -19.30 4.83
N GLU A 28 42.75 -20.59 5.05
CA GLU A 28 43.52 -21.43 4.13
C GLU A 28 42.77 -21.77 2.82
N LEU A 29 41.44 -21.89 2.88
CA LEU A 29 40.58 -22.25 1.73
C LEU A 29 40.24 -21.04 0.84
N GLU A 30 40.25 -19.81 1.37
CA GLU A 30 40.10 -18.57 0.58
C GLU A 30 41.33 -18.26 -0.29
N GLY A 31 42.48 -18.87 -0.01
CA GLY A 31 43.73 -18.69 -0.76
C GLY A 31 43.82 -19.45 -2.10
N TYR A 32 42.85 -20.31 -2.42
CA TYR A 32 42.80 -21.09 -3.68
C TYR A 32 41.81 -20.54 -4.72
N GLY A 33 41.25 -19.35 -4.48
CA GLY A 33 40.37 -18.66 -5.44
C GLY A 33 41.13 -18.08 -6.62
N HIS A 34 40.62 -18.32 -7.84
CA HIS A 34 41.13 -17.82 -9.11
C HIS A 34 41.36 -16.29 -9.08
N GLU A 35 42.48 -15.84 -9.65
CA GLU A 35 42.83 -14.42 -9.78
C GLU A 35 41.66 -13.65 -10.41
N ARG A 36 41.05 -12.74 -9.65
CA ARG A 36 40.20 -11.70 -10.21
C ARG A 36 41.13 -10.59 -10.70
N GLU A 37 40.99 -10.21 -11.97
CA GLU A 37 41.67 -9.05 -12.54
C GLU A 37 41.54 -7.85 -11.59
N MET A 38 42.70 -7.29 -11.19
CA MET A 38 42.76 -6.06 -10.41
C MET A 38 42.30 -4.89 -11.28
N GLU A 39 41.03 -4.49 -11.15
CA GLU A 39 40.65 -3.13 -11.46
C GLU A 39 41.33 -2.20 -10.45
N ARG A 40 42.25 -1.37 -10.93
CA ARG A 40 42.88 -0.33 -10.13
C ARG A 40 41.85 0.75 -9.83
N HIS A 41 41.11 0.60 -8.74
CA HIS A 41 40.36 1.70 -8.15
C HIS A 41 41.28 2.46 -7.18
N GLU A 42 41.56 3.69 -7.56
CA GLU A 42 42.33 4.68 -6.81
C GLU A 42 41.71 4.89 -5.42
N GLU A 43 42.57 5.07 -4.42
CA GLU A 43 42.21 5.25 -3.01
C GLU A 43 41.29 6.46 -2.82
N ASP A 44 39.98 6.24 -2.67
CA ASP A 44 39.06 7.25 -2.14
C ASP A 44 38.69 6.94 -0.68
N LEU A 45 39.67 6.47 0.09
CA LEU A 45 39.58 6.35 1.54
C LEU A 45 39.61 7.73 2.18
N GLY A 46 38.45 8.39 2.22
CA GLY A 46 38.23 9.54 3.10
C GLY A 46 37.44 10.68 2.51
N LYS A 47 37.06 10.66 1.22
CA LYS A 47 36.11 11.65 0.72
C LYS A 47 34.68 11.21 1.05
N PRO A 48 33.88 12.08 1.69
CA PRO A 48 32.45 11.84 1.75
C PRO A 48 31.91 11.80 0.33
N PRO A 49 30.93 10.93 0.03
CA PRO A 49 30.33 10.87 -1.29
C PRO A 49 29.72 12.22 -1.65
N GLU A 50 30.07 12.71 -2.83
CA GLU A 50 29.46 13.93 -3.38
C GLU A 50 28.11 13.59 -4.00
N PHE A 51 27.14 14.48 -3.83
CA PHE A 51 25.87 14.33 -4.53
C PHE A 51 26.12 14.59 -6.02
N LEU A 52 25.73 13.63 -6.86
CA LEU A 52 25.80 13.76 -8.32
C LEU A 52 24.89 14.89 -8.85
N THR A 53 23.98 15.41 -8.02
CA THR A 53 23.10 16.54 -8.31
C THR A 53 22.92 17.43 -7.08
N THR A 54 22.76 18.74 -7.28
CA THR A 54 22.46 19.66 -6.17
C THR A 54 21.03 19.44 -5.67
N PRO A 55 20.80 19.20 -4.36
CA PRO A 55 19.46 19.14 -3.82
C PRO A 55 18.76 20.49 -4.05
N THR A 56 17.60 20.46 -4.68
CA THR A 56 16.76 21.66 -4.86
C THR A 56 15.56 21.58 -3.94
N ASP A 57 15.27 22.68 -3.24
CA ASP A 57 14.06 22.78 -2.44
C ASP A 57 12.82 22.75 -3.36
N LEU A 58 11.95 21.77 -3.13
CA LEU A 58 10.65 21.70 -3.77
C LEU A 58 9.62 22.32 -2.84
N THR A 59 9.13 23.52 -3.17
CA THR A 59 7.94 24.09 -2.54
C THR A 59 6.70 23.46 -3.15
N LEU A 60 6.31 22.29 -2.65
CA LEU A 60 5.06 21.65 -3.02
C LEU A 60 3.91 22.32 -2.25
N ALA A 61 2.87 22.75 -2.95
CA ALA A 61 1.64 23.15 -2.28
C ALA A 61 1.03 21.93 -1.59
N GLU A 62 0.58 22.07 -0.34
CA GLU A 62 -0.01 21.00 0.48
C GLU A 62 -1.14 20.24 -0.24
N SER A 63 -1.89 20.94 -1.09
CA SER A 63 -2.92 20.36 -1.98
C SER A 63 -2.40 19.37 -3.05
N THR A 64 -1.08 19.27 -3.22
CA THR A 64 -0.38 18.37 -4.15
C THR A 64 0.30 17.21 -3.42
N LEU A 65 0.37 17.27 -2.08
CA LEU A 65 0.90 16.21 -1.21
C LEU A 65 -0.21 15.27 -0.73
N GLU A 66 -1.46 15.74 -0.71
CA GLU A 66 -2.62 14.86 -0.65
C GLU A 66 -2.85 14.24 -2.03
N PHE A 67 -2.68 12.93 -2.15
CA PHE A 67 -3.17 12.13 -3.28
C PHE A 67 -4.49 11.50 -2.87
N PRO A 68 -5.58 12.28 -2.66
CA PRO A 68 -6.66 11.80 -1.82
C PRO A 68 -7.31 10.54 -2.37
N CYS A 69 -7.32 10.28 -3.69
CA CYS A 69 -7.97 9.08 -4.22
C CYS A 69 -7.33 8.45 -5.47
N GLU A 70 -6.03 8.67 -5.73
CA GLU A 70 -5.36 8.28 -6.98
C GLU A 70 -5.62 6.82 -7.40
N ASP A 71 -5.68 6.57 -8.71
CA ASP A 71 -5.84 5.23 -9.30
C ASP A 71 -4.78 4.23 -8.79
N SER A 72 -3.56 4.69 -8.54
CA SER A 72 -2.45 3.86 -8.08
C SER A 72 -2.58 3.37 -6.63
N LEU A 73 -3.35 4.07 -5.80
CA LEU A 73 -3.51 3.75 -4.37
C LEU A 73 -4.80 2.99 -4.10
N ILE A 74 -5.90 3.46 -4.68
CA ILE A 74 -7.24 2.92 -4.44
C ILE A 74 -7.63 1.85 -5.47
N TYR A 75 -6.86 1.73 -6.57
CA TYR A 75 -7.19 0.85 -7.70
C TYR A 75 -8.53 1.20 -8.34
N GLY A 76 -9.01 0.35 -9.24
CA GLY A 76 -10.30 0.50 -9.90
C GLY A 76 -11.47 -0.07 -9.09
N HIS A 77 -12.62 -0.19 -9.73
CA HIS A 77 -13.80 -0.80 -9.14
C HIS A 77 -13.53 -2.23 -8.66
N TRP A 78 -14.16 -2.61 -7.54
CA TRP A 78 -14.11 -3.97 -7.06
C TRP A 78 -14.90 -4.91 -7.99
N ASN A 79 -14.18 -5.77 -8.72
CA ASN A 79 -14.75 -6.65 -9.74
C ASN A 79 -14.21 -8.10 -9.61
N PRO A 80 -14.59 -8.84 -8.55
CA PRO A 80 -14.13 -10.21 -8.34
C PRO A 80 -14.67 -11.21 -9.38
N PHE A 81 -15.76 -10.88 -10.06
CA PHE A 81 -16.41 -11.74 -11.05
C PHE A 81 -15.98 -11.45 -12.50
N GLY A 82 -15.07 -10.50 -12.71
CA GLY A 82 -14.56 -10.16 -14.04
C GLY A 82 -15.65 -9.66 -15.00
N ILE A 83 -16.65 -8.93 -14.49
CA ILE A 83 -17.73 -8.37 -15.30
C ILE A 83 -17.12 -7.39 -16.31
N THR A 84 -17.42 -7.59 -17.59
CA THR A 84 -16.91 -6.77 -18.68
C THR A 84 -17.97 -5.77 -19.15
N LYS A 85 -17.53 -4.60 -19.60
CA LYS A 85 -18.40 -3.48 -19.98
C LYS A 85 -19.37 -3.76 -21.15
N TYR A 86 -19.19 -4.87 -21.87
CA TYR A 86 -20.00 -5.21 -23.04
C TYR A 86 -21.42 -5.67 -22.69
N ASN A 87 -21.62 -6.26 -21.51
CA ASN A 87 -22.89 -6.84 -21.09
C ASN A 87 -23.53 -6.10 -19.90
N VAL A 88 -23.07 -4.87 -19.61
CA VAL A 88 -23.58 -4.06 -18.50
C VAL A 88 -24.77 -3.24 -19.00
N PRO A 89 -25.96 -3.40 -18.41
CA PRO A 89 -27.12 -2.58 -18.77
C PRO A 89 -26.91 -1.09 -18.43
N PRO A 90 -27.75 -0.19 -18.98
CA PRO A 90 -27.72 1.22 -18.58
C PRO A 90 -27.97 1.37 -17.06
N PRO A 91 -27.41 2.41 -16.42
CA PRO A 91 -27.54 2.59 -14.98
C PRO A 91 -28.99 2.53 -14.49
N LYS A 92 -29.25 1.87 -13.36
CA LYS A 92 -30.57 1.59 -12.74
C LYS A 92 -31.48 0.60 -13.48
N LEU A 93 -31.11 0.10 -14.66
CA LEU A 93 -32.01 -0.77 -15.45
C LEU A 93 -31.73 -2.28 -15.29
N GLY A 94 -30.58 -2.63 -14.71
CA GLY A 94 -30.14 -4.02 -14.58
C GLY A 94 -30.35 -4.58 -13.17
N THR A 95 -30.09 -5.88 -13.01
CA THR A 95 -29.99 -6.52 -11.70
C THR A 95 -28.59 -6.31 -11.10
N PRO A 96 -28.44 -6.29 -9.75
CA PRO A 96 -27.15 -5.97 -9.11
C PRO A 96 -25.97 -6.86 -9.51
N ASP A 97 -26.22 -8.11 -9.92
CA ASP A 97 -25.24 -9.10 -10.38
C ASP A 97 -24.70 -8.82 -11.80
N GLN A 98 -25.34 -7.94 -12.57
CA GLN A 98 -24.92 -7.57 -13.92
C GLN A 98 -23.87 -6.45 -13.94
N TYR A 99 -23.63 -5.81 -12.79
CA TYR A 99 -22.65 -4.72 -12.63
C TYR A 99 -21.49 -5.20 -11.77
N GLU A 100 -20.33 -4.56 -11.95
CA GLU A 100 -19.19 -4.75 -11.04
C GLU A 100 -19.66 -4.57 -9.59
N VAL A 101 -19.15 -5.40 -8.68
CA VAL A 101 -19.61 -5.39 -7.27
C VAL A 101 -19.47 -3.99 -6.66
N GLY A 102 -18.39 -3.28 -7.00
CA GLY A 102 -18.14 -1.90 -6.57
C GLY A 102 -18.84 -0.78 -7.36
N ASP A 103 -19.52 -1.06 -8.49
CA ASP A 103 -20.17 -0.02 -9.29
C ASP A 103 -21.59 0.30 -8.77
N LEU A 104 -21.63 1.13 -7.73
CA LEU A 104 -22.89 1.61 -7.15
C LEU A 104 -23.66 2.55 -8.09
N SER A 105 -22.94 3.28 -8.95
CA SER A 105 -23.54 4.25 -9.86
C SER A 105 -24.29 3.57 -11.01
N GLY A 106 -23.78 2.45 -11.51
CA GLY A 106 -24.48 1.58 -12.45
C GLY A 106 -25.71 0.94 -11.81
N LYS A 107 -25.61 0.42 -10.59
CA LYS A 107 -26.72 -0.27 -9.92
C LYS A 107 -27.85 0.66 -9.49
N PHE A 108 -27.51 1.76 -8.81
CA PHE A 108 -28.47 2.63 -8.12
C PHE A 108 -28.55 4.05 -8.70
N GLY A 109 -27.79 4.31 -9.76
CA GLY A 109 -27.73 5.56 -10.53
C GLY A 109 -26.73 6.59 -10.03
N THR A 110 -26.59 7.65 -10.82
CA THR A 110 -25.59 8.69 -10.62
C THR A 110 -26.02 9.76 -9.61
N LEU A 111 -25.05 10.45 -9.02
CA LEU A 111 -25.24 11.58 -8.10
C LEU A 111 -25.42 12.94 -8.80
N GLU A 112 -25.54 12.95 -10.12
CA GLU A 112 -25.63 14.18 -10.92
C GLU A 112 -26.91 14.98 -10.62
N GLY A 113 -26.77 16.28 -10.39
CA GLY A 113 -27.89 17.17 -10.06
C GLY A 113 -28.48 16.97 -8.67
N LEU A 114 -27.88 16.11 -7.84
CA LEU A 114 -28.34 15.82 -6.48
C LEU A 114 -27.39 16.47 -5.45
N PRO A 115 -27.75 17.60 -4.83
CA PRO A 115 -26.91 18.24 -3.82
C PRO A 115 -26.80 17.40 -2.53
N MET A 116 -27.79 16.53 -2.28
CA MET A 116 -27.81 15.59 -1.18
C MET A 116 -28.61 14.36 -1.59
N LEU A 117 -28.08 13.16 -1.31
CA LEU A 117 -28.77 11.89 -1.51
C LEU A 117 -28.77 11.12 -0.18
N LYS A 118 -29.97 10.82 0.33
CA LYS A 118 -30.17 9.93 1.47
C LYS A 118 -31.27 8.94 1.12
N ALA A 119 -30.87 7.73 0.74
CA ALA A 119 -31.80 6.68 0.34
C ALA A 119 -31.25 5.30 0.78
N PRO A 120 -32.11 4.40 1.27
CA PRO A 120 -31.74 3.02 1.50
C PRO A 120 -31.73 2.24 0.18
N TYR A 121 -30.73 1.39 -0.01
CA TYR A 121 -30.61 0.49 -1.16
C TYR A 121 -30.27 -0.92 -0.69
N ASN A 122 -30.82 -1.92 -1.39
CA ASN A 122 -30.55 -3.32 -1.14
C ASN A 122 -29.64 -3.86 -2.24
N ASP A 123 -28.45 -4.35 -1.84
CA ASP A 123 -27.50 -5.02 -2.73
C ASP A 123 -27.08 -6.35 -2.11
N THR A 124 -27.39 -7.46 -2.78
CA THR A 124 -27.02 -8.81 -2.31
C THR A 124 -25.58 -9.19 -2.66
N THR A 125 -24.93 -8.43 -3.54
CA THR A 125 -23.55 -8.70 -4.01
C THR A 125 -22.50 -8.08 -3.09
N ILE A 126 -22.87 -7.08 -2.30
CA ILE A 126 -21.98 -6.37 -1.40
C ILE A 126 -21.95 -7.06 -0.04
N GLN A 127 -20.92 -7.89 0.17
CA GLN A 127 -20.75 -8.65 1.40
C GLN A 127 -19.89 -7.88 2.41
N LEU A 128 -20.24 -7.97 3.70
CA LEU A 128 -19.44 -7.41 4.81
C LEU A 128 -18.56 -8.47 5.50
N PHE A 129 -18.54 -9.70 4.98
CA PHE A 129 -17.79 -10.82 5.53
C PHE A 129 -17.37 -11.77 4.41
N GLY A 130 -16.48 -12.71 4.74
CA GLY A 130 -15.95 -13.67 3.78
C GLY A 130 -14.91 -13.08 2.82
N GLN A 131 -14.50 -13.88 1.84
CA GLN A 131 -13.41 -13.54 0.91
C GLN A 131 -13.77 -12.39 -0.04
N LEU A 132 -15.06 -12.18 -0.33
CA LEU A 132 -15.55 -11.13 -1.21
C LEU A 132 -15.92 -9.84 -0.46
N SER A 133 -15.57 -9.75 0.83
CA SER A 133 -15.92 -8.61 1.67
C SER A 133 -15.45 -7.28 1.10
N ILE A 134 -16.28 -6.25 1.27
CA ILE A 134 -15.93 -4.86 0.97
C ILE A 134 -15.36 -4.10 2.18
N LEU A 135 -15.32 -4.72 3.36
CA LEU A 135 -14.63 -4.13 4.52
C LEU A 135 -13.13 -3.99 4.21
N GLY A 136 -12.54 -2.85 4.55
CA GLY A 136 -11.15 -2.51 4.23
C GLY A 136 -10.95 -2.01 2.80
N ARG A 137 -12.02 -1.91 1.99
CA ARG A 137 -11.98 -1.21 0.70
C ARG A 137 -12.38 0.24 0.87
N SER A 138 -12.40 0.99 -0.22
CA SER A 138 -12.79 2.40 -0.22
C SER A 138 -14.05 2.64 -1.05
N MET A 139 -14.85 3.61 -0.61
CA MET A 139 -15.87 4.25 -1.42
C MET A 139 -15.25 5.44 -2.13
N VAL A 140 -15.56 5.64 -3.41
CA VAL A 140 -15.03 6.75 -4.23
C VAL A 140 -16.20 7.47 -4.91
N VAL A 141 -16.18 8.80 -4.87
CA VAL A 141 -17.10 9.67 -5.60
C VAL A 141 -16.36 10.25 -6.80
N GLU A 142 -16.83 9.93 -7.99
CA GLU A 142 -16.24 10.36 -9.26
C GLU A 142 -17.05 11.50 -9.90
N LYS A 143 -16.38 12.50 -10.48
CA LYS A 143 -17.00 13.49 -11.35
C LYS A 143 -17.20 12.91 -12.75
N ARG A 144 -18.44 12.96 -13.26
CA ARG A 144 -18.79 12.49 -14.61
C ARG A 144 -17.89 13.09 -15.69
N HIS A 145 -17.69 14.40 -15.65
CA HIS A 145 -16.87 15.13 -16.61
C HIS A 145 -15.42 15.12 -16.09
N ALA A 146 -14.54 14.40 -16.79
CA ALA A 146 -13.11 14.16 -16.51
C ALA A 146 -12.72 12.90 -15.73
N ARG A 147 -13.68 12.06 -15.29
CA ARG A 147 -13.41 10.86 -14.46
C ARG A 147 -12.52 11.14 -13.25
N ALA A 148 -12.56 12.38 -12.77
CA ALA A 148 -11.74 12.81 -11.65
C ALA A 148 -12.39 12.31 -10.36
N ARG A 149 -11.61 11.61 -9.54
CA ARG A 149 -12.02 11.17 -8.21
C ARG A 149 -12.03 12.37 -7.28
N TRP A 150 -13.21 12.72 -6.80
CA TRP A 150 -13.43 13.94 -6.03
C TRP A 150 -13.24 13.73 -4.54
N ALA A 151 -13.73 12.61 -4.02
CA ALA A 151 -13.60 12.24 -2.62
C ALA A 151 -13.61 10.73 -2.50
N CYS A 152 -13.02 10.22 -1.44
CA CYS A 152 -13.06 8.82 -1.10
C CYS A 152 -12.86 8.64 0.40
N SER A 153 -13.22 7.45 0.88
CA SER A 153 -13.08 7.09 2.29
C SER A 153 -13.00 5.57 2.41
N SER A 154 -12.33 5.10 3.46
CA SER A 154 -12.26 3.68 3.81
C SER A 154 -13.58 3.17 4.40
N ILE A 155 -13.93 1.94 4.07
CA ILE A 155 -15.10 1.23 4.58
C ILE A 155 -14.65 0.40 5.77
N GLU A 156 -15.05 0.83 6.95
CA GLU A 156 -14.62 0.27 8.22
C GLU A 156 -15.82 -0.22 9.03
N ARG A 157 -15.55 -1.02 10.07
CA ARG A 157 -16.60 -1.43 11.00
C ARG A 157 -16.99 -0.21 11.83
N GLY A 158 -18.24 0.21 11.72
CA GLY A 158 -18.81 1.19 12.63
C GLY A 158 -18.97 0.59 14.02
N TYR A 159 -18.63 1.36 15.05
CA TYR A 159 -19.00 1.05 16.42
C TYR A 159 -20.24 1.88 16.78
N ALA A 160 -21.35 1.22 17.05
CA ALA A 160 -22.52 1.84 17.64
C ALA A 160 -22.49 1.63 19.16
N PRO A 161 -22.29 2.67 19.98
CA PRO A 161 -22.22 2.53 21.44
C PRO A 161 -23.47 1.88 22.06
N VAL A 162 -24.62 2.00 21.38
CA VAL A 162 -25.89 1.41 21.80
C VAL A 162 -25.97 -0.11 21.58
N GLU A 163 -25.11 -0.68 20.73
CA GLU A 163 -25.07 -2.11 20.40
C GLU A 163 -24.03 -2.89 21.22
N ALA A 164 -23.18 -2.20 21.98
CA ALA A 164 -22.07 -2.79 22.73
C ALA A 164 -22.44 -3.29 24.14
N ARG A 165 -23.66 -3.82 24.32
CA ARG A 165 -24.16 -4.33 25.60
C ARG A 165 -23.92 -5.82 25.78
#